data_AF-A0A9P6WZQ3-F1
#
_entry.id   AF-A0A9P6WZQ3-F1
#
_cell.length_a   1.000
_cell.length_b   1.000
_cell.length_c   1.000
_cell.angle_alpha   90.00
_cell.angle_beta   90.00
_cell.angle_gamma   90.00
#
_symmetry.space_group_name_H-M   'P 1'
#
loop_
_entity.id
_entity.type
_entity.pdbx_description
1 polymer ?
#
loop_
_entity_poly.entity_id
_entity_poly.type
_entity_poly.pdbx_seq_one_letter_code
_entity_poly.pdbx_strand_id
1 'polypeptide(L)'
;MCKLLNQDWEFHPQMRYFTAKIFSGAIMVNTVESYGRTKHVDGHREAFGRLKDTVVDTSLPPPIDTKYPDVWPNSLQHADGTKLLIGTQVSNVLITSSMRLDARVKPYVGSTNASFRLSSTVDSLCTRIYLDSVCLEEALAILESPNTSCLSSFNMMYQLQQIRSKFATPSAYALCRSSGPITRAHVCQPCTVFTLADNNRGNNPGATLFRTIGVLVLKHGNAARLQKRTVEELASLATGKIKELLFAICRLFPSADEDMVIINNEQLGKHLSTMADLLMPSIAIANDTVALQVSRTFDFAV
;
A
#
# COMPACT_ATOMS: atom_id res chain seq x y z
N MET A 1 4.80 -19.13 14.05
CA MET A 1 4.51 -17.89 13.29
C MET A 1 4.05 -18.15 11.86
N CYS A 2 4.79 -18.89 11.03
CA CYS A 2 4.42 -19.15 9.64
C CYS A 2 3.00 -19.72 9.46
N LYS A 3 2.56 -20.61 10.35
CA LYS A 3 1.18 -21.13 10.35
C LYS A 3 0.12 -20.02 10.50
N LEU A 4 0.37 -19.00 11.32
CA LEU A 4 -0.54 -17.87 11.50
C LEU A 4 -0.58 -17.02 10.23
N LEU A 5 0.58 -16.73 9.62
CA LEU A 5 0.70 -15.99 8.36
C LEU A 5 0.00 -16.65 7.15
N ASN A 6 -0.40 -17.92 7.30
CA ASN A 6 -1.10 -18.70 6.27
C ASN A 6 -2.57 -18.99 6.63
N GLN A 7 -3.12 -18.32 7.64
CA GLN A 7 -4.56 -18.37 7.89
C GLN A 7 -5.33 -17.61 6.81
N ASP A 8 -6.44 -18.19 6.38
CA ASP A 8 -7.27 -17.66 5.31
C ASP A 8 -7.94 -16.32 5.71
N TRP A 9 -7.76 -15.29 4.90
CA TRP A 9 -8.26 -13.94 5.15
C TRP A 9 -9.76 -13.78 4.88
N GLU A 10 -10.39 -14.72 4.17
CA GLU A 10 -11.84 -14.75 4.00
C GLU A 10 -12.54 -15.18 5.29
N PHE A 11 -11.97 -16.17 5.99
CA PHE A 11 -12.49 -16.65 7.27
C PHE A 11 -11.94 -15.89 8.49
N HIS A 12 -10.75 -15.28 8.34
CA HIS A 12 -10.08 -14.52 9.39
C HIS A 12 -9.63 -13.15 8.84
N PRO A 13 -10.56 -12.20 8.60
CA PRO A 13 -10.25 -10.92 7.95
C PRO A 13 -9.24 -10.07 8.70
N GLN A 14 -9.14 -10.20 10.03
CA GLN A 14 -8.17 -9.52 10.86
C GLN A 14 -6.71 -9.89 10.51
N MET A 15 -6.50 -11.04 9.85
CA MET A 15 -5.18 -11.53 9.49
C MET A 15 -4.44 -10.64 8.49
N ARG A 16 -5.15 -9.78 7.75
CA ARG A 16 -4.53 -8.74 6.91
C ARG A 16 -3.77 -7.71 7.76
N TYR A 17 -4.37 -7.26 8.86
CA TYR A 17 -3.75 -6.30 9.77
C TYR A 17 -2.63 -6.96 10.58
N PHE A 18 -2.86 -8.18 11.05
CA PHE A 18 -1.81 -9.00 11.67
C PHE A 18 -0.57 -9.09 10.76
N THR A 19 -0.78 -9.45 9.48
CA THR A 19 0.29 -9.66 8.51
C THR A 19 1.03 -8.36 8.21
N ALA A 20 0.34 -7.24 8.01
CA ALA A 20 1.00 -5.95 7.86
C ALA A 20 1.80 -5.57 9.12
N LYS A 21 1.23 -5.82 10.30
CA LYS A 21 1.83 -5.38 11.57
C LYS A 21 3.10 -6.14 11.90
N ILE A 22 3.09 -7.47 11.78
CA ILE A 22 4.21 -8.31 12.18
C ILE A 22 5.49 -8.06 11.36
N PHE A 23 5.35 -7.70 10.08
CA PHE A 23 6.49 -7.39 9.22
C PHE A 23 6.90 -5.91 9.25
N SER A 24 6.09 -5.03 9.84
CA SER A 24 6.50 -3.64 10.03
C SER A 24 7.57 -3.54 11.11
N GLY A 25 8.66 -2.81 10.83
CA GLY A 25 9.79 -2.72 11.77
C GLY A 25 10.69 -3.95 11.82
N ALA A 26 10.40 -5.01 11.04
CA ALA A 26 11.34 -6.09 10.82
C ALA A 26 12.72 -5.52 10.43
N ILE A 27 13.82 -6.17 10.79
CA ILE A 27 15.16 -5.60 10.57
C ILE A 27 15.29 -5.17 9.10
N MET A 28 15.73 -3.92 8.88
CA MET A 28 15.84 -3.24 7.59
C MET A 28 14.52 -2.85 6.90
N VAL A 29 13.35 -3.22 7.44
CA VAL A 29 12.02 -2.95 6.87
C VAL A 29 11.30 -1.87 7.68
N ASN A 30 11.13 -0.71 7.07
CA ASN A 30 10.47 0.43 7.71
C ASN A 30 8.96 0.40 7.52
N THR A 31 8.48 0.10 6.32
CA THR A 31 7.05 0.10 5.97
C THR A 31 6.73 -1.03 5.02
N VAL A 32 5.58 -1.67 5.26
CA VAL A 32 5.05 -2.77 4.45
C VAL A 32 3.59 -2.56 4.11
N GLU A 33 3.16 -3.20 3.03
CA GLU A 33 1.76 -3.28 2.59
C GLU A 33 1.40 -4.73 2.33
N SER A 34 0.37 -5.24 3.02
CA SER A 34 -0.08 -6.63 2.86
C SER A 34 -1.28 -6.74 1.93
N TYR A 35 -1.26 -7.71 1.02
CA TYR A 35 -2.29 -7.93 0.01
C TYR A 35 -2.76 -9.37 0.03
N GLY A 36 -4.06 -9.59 -0.21
CA GLY A 36 -4.62 -10.94 -0.36
C GLY A 36 -4.28 -11.53 -1.73
N ARG A 37 -4.26 -12.86 -1.85
CA ARG A 37 -3.93 -13.53 -3.13
C ARG A 37 -5.11 -13.82 -4.05
N THR A 38 -6.34 -13.81 -3.55
CA THR A 38 -7.53 -14.17 -4.34
C THR A 38 -8.38 -12.94 -4.64
N LYS A 39 -9.13 -12.97 -5.75
CA LYS A 39 -9.92 -11.82 -6.22
C LYS A 39 -11.02 -11.42 -5.24
N HIS A 40 -11.56 -12.39 -4.51
CA HIS A 40 -12.63 -12.19 -3.55
C HIS A 40 -12.13 -11.53 -2.25
N VAL A 41 -10.89 -11.83 -1.86
CA VAL A 41 -10.26 -11.25 -0.66
C VAL A 41 -9.69 -9.87 -0.95
N ASP A 42 -9.03 -9.69 -2.10
CA ASP A 42 -8.33 -8.45 -2.43
C ASP A 42 -8.38 -8.16 -3.94
N GLY A 43 -8.94 -6.99 -4.28
CA GLY A 43 -8.90 -6.48 -5.64
C GLY A 43 -7.48 -6.31 -6.17
N HIS A 44 -6.52 -5.93 -5.33
CA HIS A 44 -5.12 -5.62 -5.69
C HIS A 44 -4.16 -6.82 -5.61
N ARG A 45 -4.69 -8.04 -5.49
CA ARG A 45 -3.91 -9.27 -5.47
C ARG A 45 -2.84 -9.36 -6.57
N GLU A 46 -1.82 -10.15 -6.27
CA GLU A 46 -0.88 -10.64 -7.27
C GLU A 46 -1.61 -11.46 -8.35
N ALA A 47 -1.28 -11.20 -9.62
CA ALA A 47 -1.81 -11.97 -10.73
C ALA A 47 -1.11 -13.34 -10.81
N PHE A 48 -1.87 -14.37 -11.14
CA PHE A 48 -1.36 -15.72 -11.40
C PHE A 48 -2.03 -16.26 -12.66
N GLY A 49 -1.41 -17.25 -13.30
CA GLY A 49 -1.96 -17.91 -14.48
C GLY A 49 -0.92 -18.17 -15.56
N ARG A 50 -1.39 -18.34 -16.78
CA ARG A 50 -0.58 -18.74 -17.94
C ARG A 50 -0.19 -17.52 -18.79
N LEU A 51 1.08 -17.47 -19.17
CA LEU A 51 1.62 -16.73 -20.31
C LEU A 51 1.78 -17.69 -21.49
N LYS A 52 1.94 -17.18 -22.73
CA LYS A 52 1.92 -17.97 -23.97
C LYS A 52 2.66 -19.32 -23.83
N ASP A 53 3.88 -19.27 -23.28
CA ASP A 53 4.80 -20.41 -23.13
C ASP A 53 5.35 -20.60 -21.71
N THR A 54 4.80 -19.91 -20.71
CA THR A 54 5.23 -20.02 -19.30
C THR A 54 4.09 -19.69 -18.33
N VAL A 55 4.35 -19.70 -17.03
CA VAL A 55 3.44 -19.18 -16.00
C VAL A 55 3.88 -17.78 -15.58
N VAL A 56 2.94 -17.01 -15.04
CA VAL A 56 3.28 -15.73 -14.40
C VAL A 56 4.14 -16.02 -13.18
N ASP A 57 5.30 -15.36 -13.07
CA ASP A 57 6.13 -15.43 -11.87
C ASP A 57 5.37 -14.87 -10.67
N THR A 58 5.41 -15.59 -9.56
CA THR A 58 4.68 -15.24 -8.34
C THR A 58 5.59 -15.24 -7.12
N SER A 59 5.14 -14.60 -6.06
CA SER A 59 5.81 -14.63 -4.75
C SER A 59 5.44 -15.89 -3.96
N LEU A 60 4.72 -16.86 -4.55
CA LEU A 60 4.31 -18.07 -3.86
C LEU A 60 5.52 -18.82 -3.30
N PRO A 61 5.38 -19.44 -2.11
CA PRO A 61 6.41 -20.31 -1.60
C PRO A 61 6.71 -21.45 -2.58
N PRO A 62 8.00 -21.70 -2.91
CA PRO A 62 8.36 -22.80 -3.78
C PRO A 62 8.08 -24.15 -3.10
N PRO A 63 7.83 -25.22 -3.86
CA PRO A 63 7.55 -26.56 -3.33
C PRO A 63 8.85 -27.28 -2.90
N ILE A 64 9.65 -26.62 -2.07
CA ILE A 64 10.91 -27.13 -1.50
C ILE A 64 10.90 -26.93 0.00
N ASP A 65 11.74 -27.67 0.72
CA ASP A 65 11.93 -27.44 2.14
C ASP A 65 12.68 -26.11 2.35
N THR A 66 12.17 -25.28 3.25
CA THR A 66 12.73 -23.95 3.53
C THR A 66 12.71 -23.67 5.03
N LYS A 67 13.56 -22.73 5.46
CA LYS A 67 13.62 -22.28 6.85
C LYS A 67 12.27 -21.79 7.39
N TYR A 68 11.43 -21.23 6.51
CA TYR A 68 10.11 -20.71 6.85
C TYR A 68 9.06 -21.42 6.01
N PRO A 69 8.49 -22.54 6.50
CA PRO A 69 7.44 -23.25 5.78
C PRO A 69 6.33 -22.29 5.35
N ASP A 70 5.94 -22.34 4.08
CA ASP A 70 4.87 -21.52 3.50
C ASP A 70 5.09 -19.99 3.60
N VAL A 71 6.33 -19.53 3.80
CA VAL A 71 6.69 -18.11 3.81
C VAL A 71 7.98 -17.91 3.01
N TRP A 72 7.93 -17.04 2.02
CA TRP A 72 9.00 -16.91 1.02
C TRP A 72 9.38 -15.45 0.77
N PRO A 73 10.53 -14.98 1.29
CA PRO A 73 11.08 -13.70 0.87
C PRO A 73 11.59 -13.81 -0.57
N ASN A 74 11.18 -12.90 -1.44
CA ASN A 74 11.58 -12.90 -2.85
C ASN A 74 11.65 -11.48 -3.43
N SER A 75 12.32 -11.33 -4.57
CA SER A 75 12.27 -10.14 -5.40
C SER A 75 11.63 -10.48 -6.74
N LEU A 76 10.52 -9.81 -7.08
CA LEU A 76 9.82 -10.01 -8.36
C LEU A 76 10.01 -8.84 -9.31
N GLN A 77 10.24 -9.14 -10.58
CA GLN A 77 10.31 -8.13 -11.63
C GLN A 77 8.89 -7.75 -12.08
N HIS A 78 8.56 -6.47 -11.97
CA HIS A 78 7.34 -5.87 -12.54
C HIS A 78 7.70 -4.83 -13.60
N ALA A 79 6.68 -4.33 -14.30
CA ALA A 79 6.83 -3.30 -15.34
C ALA A 79 7.43 -1.99 -14.80
N ASP A 80 7.15 -1.65 -13.53
CA ASP A 80 7.64 -0.45 -12.84
C ASP A 80 8.99 -0.66 -12.14
N GLY A 81 9.50 -1.90 -12.08
CA GLY A 81 10.78 -2.25 -11.46
C GLY A 81 10.72 -3.51 -10.61
N THR A 82 11.82 -3.85 -9.96
CA THR A 82 11.88 -4.99 -9.03
C THR A 82 11.28 -4.61 -7.68
N LYS A 83 10.43 -5.49 -7.15
CA LYS A 83 9.75 -5.33 -5.86
C LYS A 83 10.22 -6.39 -4.89
N LEU A 84 10.57 -5.97 -3.68
CA LEU A 84 10.92 -6.87 -2.59
C LEU A 84 9.64 -7.25 -1.83
N LEU A 85 9.40 -8.54 -1.72
CA LEU A 85 8.15 -9.10 -1.19
C LEU A 85 8.43 -10.24 -0.21
N ILE A 86 7.48 -10.49 0.67
CA ILE A 86 7.38 -11.75 1.42
C ILE A 86 6.05 -12.39 1.04
N GLY A 87 6.09 -13.48 0.31
CA GLY A 87 4.89 -14.21 -0.08
C GLY A 87 4.55 -15.32 0.89
N THR A 88 3.26 -15.55 1.10
CA THR A 88 2.70 -16.71 1.82
C THR A 88 1.77 -17.47 0.88
N GLN A 89 1.10 -18.53 1.32
CA GLN A 89 0.09 -19.22 0.52
C GLN A 89 -1.19 -18.39 0.30
N VAL A 90 -1.48 -17.46 1.22
CA VAL A 90 -2.76 -16.70 1.24
C VAL A 90 -2.59 -15.21 0.96
N SER A 91 -1.38 -14.68 1.15
CA SER A 91 -1.09 -13.25 1.05
C SER A 91 0.30 -12.96 0.49
N ASN A 92 0.56 -11.71 0.19
CA ASN A 92 1.89 -11.19 -0.09
C ASN A 92 2.10 -9.87 0.64
N VAL A 93 3.34 -9.61 1.07
CA VAL A 93 3.73 -8.42 1.81
C VAL A 93 4.75 -7.66 0.99
N LEU A 94 4.35 -6.52 0.43
CA LEU A 94 5.22 -5.63 -0.31
C LEU A 94 6.00 -4.74 0.66
N ILE A 95 7.31 -4.71 0.51
CA ILE A 95 8.18 -3.81 1.28
C ILE A 95 8.25 -2.47 0.54
N THR A 96 7.65 -1.42 1.11
CA THR A 96 7.57 -0.08 0.51
C THR A 96 8.48 0.94 1.16
N SER A 97 9.12 0.60 2.27
CA SER A 97 10.31 1.30 2.71
C SER A 97 11.26 0.36 3.45
N SER A 98 12.56 0.51 3.17
CA SER A 98 13.62 -0.25 3.80
C SER A 98 14.91 0.57 3.90
N MET A 99 15.81 0.17 4.78
CA MET A 99 17.16 0.73 4.89
C MET A 99 18.21 -0.37 4.97
N ARG A 100 19.45 -0.07 4.62
CA ARG A 100 20.58 -0.99 4.85
C ARG A 100 21.24 -0.68 6.18
N LEU A 101 21.59 -1.74 6.93
CA LEU A 101 22.37 -1.62 8.16
C LEU A 101 23.87 -1.76 7.91
N ASP A 102 24.24 -2.44 6.83
CA ASP A 102 25.63 -2.74 6.46
C ASP A 102 26.30 -1.63 5.63
N ALA A 103 25.52 -0.66 5.15
CA ALA A 103 26.03 0.44 4.35
C ALA A 103 25.26 1.73 4.66
N ARG A 104 25.99 2.85 4.81
CA ARG A 104 25.39 4.20 4.90
C ARG A 104 24.91 4.64 3.52
N VAL A 105 23.72 4.21 3.16
CA VAL A 105 23.03 4.61 1.93
C VAL A 105 21.67 5.19 2.26
N LYS A 106 21.19 6.08 1.39
CA LYS A 106 19.84 6.65 1.51
C LYS A 106 18.81 5.50 1.62
N PRO A 107 17.86 5.56 2.58
CA PRO A 107 16.77 4.61 2.66
C PRO A 107 15.96 4.56 1.36
N TYR A 108 15.42 3.37 1.06
CA TYR A 108 14.56 3.15 -0.08
C TYR A 108 13.12 3.41 0.36
N VAL A 109 12.41 4.21 -0.42
CA VAL A 109 11.02 4.60 -0.16
C VAL A 109 10.26 4.55 -1.48
N GLY A 110 9.20 3.76 -1.51
CA GLY A 110 8.42 3.43 -2.70
C GLY A 110 8.38 1.92 -2.94
N SER A 111 7.58 1.52 -3.93
CA SER A 111 7.32 0.10 -4.23
C SER A 111 8.48 -0.63 -4.91
N THR A 112 9.49 0.08 -5.39
CA THR A 112 10.66 -0.51 -6.06
C THR A 112 11.87 -0.51 -5.13
N ASN A 113 12.52 -1.68 -5.01
CA ASN A 113 13.69 -1.83 -4.15
C ASN A 113 14.89 -2.30 -4.96
N ALA A 114 15.82 -1.38 -5.23
CA ALA A 114 17.05 -1.69 -5.94
C ALA A 114 18.18 -2.13 -5.00
N SER A 115 18.15 -1.79 -3.70
CA SER A 115 19.24 -2.13 -2.77
C SER A 115 19.28 -3.57 -2.32
N PHE A 116 18.11 -4.19 -2.18
CA PHE A 116 18.00 -5.51 -1.59
C PHE A 116 17.24 -6.39 -2.56
N ARG A 117 18.00 -7.10 -3.39
CA ARG A 117 17.50 -7.94 -4.48
C ARG A 117 17.88 -9.38 -4.20
N LEU A 118 16.87 -10.22 -4.01
CA LEU A 118 17.00 -11.66 -3.92
C LEU A 118 16.96 -12.19 -5.34
N SER A 119 18.14 -12.30 -5.97
CA SER A 119 18.25 -12.56 -7.41
C SER A 119 18.25 -14.06 -7.73
N SER A 120 18.42 -14.89 -6.70
CA SER A 120 18.41 -16.34 -6.80
C SER A 120 17.60 -16.99 -5.67
N THR A 121 17.22 -18.25 -5.88
CA THR A 121 16.64 -19.10 -4.82
C THR A 121 17.58 -19.22 -3.63
N VAL A 122 18.90 -19.24 -3.86
CA VAL A 122 19.92 -19.30 -2.79
C VAL A 122 19.86 -18.06 -1.90
N ASP A 123 19.74 -16.86 -2.49
CA ASP A 123 19.61 -15.62 -1.72
C ASP A 123 18.37 -15.66 -0.80
N SER A 124 17.26 -16.16 -1.34
CA SER A 124 15.99 -16.28 -0.63
C SER A 124 16.09 -17.31 0.52
N LEU A 125 16.75 -18.46 0.31
CA LEU A 125 17.00 -19.47 1.35
C LEU A 125 17.94 -18.97 2.47
N CYS A 126 18.95 -18.20 2.10
CA CYS A 126 19.91 -17.60 3.03
C CYS A 126 19.30 -16.45 3.84
N THR A 127 18.24 -15.81 3.33
CA THR A 127 17.57 -14.69 3.99
C THR A 127 17.04 -15.08 5.37
N ARG A 128 17.21 -14.18 6.34
CA ARG A 128 16.64 -14.29 7.68
C ARG A 128 15.63 -13.17 7.91
N ILE A 129 14.46 -13.53 8.40
CA ILE A 129 13.40 -12.59 8.73
C ILE A 129 13.48 -12.38 10.23
N TYR A 130 13.78 -11.17 10.65
CA TYR A 130 13.80 -10.77 12.05
C TYR A 130 12.58 -9.90 12.32
N LEU A 131 11.87 -10.18 13.40
CA LEU A 131 10.66 -9.45 13.78
C LEU A 131 11.00 -8.46 14.90
N ASP A 132 10.42 -7.27 14.81
CA ASP A 132 10.45 -6.30 15.91
C ASP A 132 9.53 -6.79 17.04
N SER A 133 10.01 -6.76 18.29
CA SER A 133 9.26 -7.30 19.43
C SER A 133 7.97 -6.52 19.70
N VAL A 134 8.01 -5.19 19.60
CA VAL A 134 6.84 -4.33 19.82
C VAL A 134 5.79 -4.61 18.76
N CYS A 135 6.18 -4.69 17.49
CA CYS A 135 5.26 -5.00 16.39
C CYS A 135 4.73 -6.43 16.47
N LEU A 136 5.52 -7.38 16.97
CA LEU A 136 5.06 -8.74 17.21
C LEU A 136 3.99 -8.78 18.31
N GLU A 137 4.21 -8.11 19.44
CA GLU A 137 3.23 -8.02 20.53
C GLU A 137 1.92 -7.38 20.07
N GLU A 138 2.01 -6.25 19.36
CA GLU A 138 0.85 -5.56 18.79
C GLU A 138 0.13 -6.42 17.74
N ALA A 139 0.87 -7.18 16.92
CA ALA A 139 0.27 -8.13 15.98
C ALA A 139 -0.47 -9.25 16.71
N LEU A 140 0.12 -9.85 17.76
CA LEU A 140 -0.55 -10.89 18.53
C LEU A 140 -1.84 -10.37 19.18
N ALA A 141 -1.89 -9.12 19.63
CA ALA A 141 -3.13 -8.50 20.14
C ALA A 141 -4.24 -8.39 19.07
N ILE A 142 -3.89 -8.24 17.79
CA ILE A 142 -4.87 -8.24 16.69
C ILE A 142 -5.56 -9.60 16.54
N LEU A 143 -4.86 -10.71 16.85
CA LEU A 143 -5.44 -12.07 16.75
C LEU A 143 -6.63 -12.24 17.70
N GLU A 144 -6.54 -11.63 18.89
CA GLU A 144 -7.60 -11.64 19.91
C GLU A 144 -8.78 -10.73 19.56
N SER A 145 -8.69 -9.97 18.47
CA SER A 145 -9.69 -8.99 18.03
C SER A 145 -10.17 -9.26 16.59
N PRO A 146 -11.08 -10.24 16.37
CA PRO A 146 -11.56 -10.60 15.02
C PRO A 146 -12.22 -9.46 14.24
N ASN A 147 -12.75 -8.45 14.96
CA ASN A 147 -13.40 -7.27 14.37
C ASN A 147 -12.41 -6.14 14.03
N THR A 148 -11.10 -6.37 14.14
CA THR A 148 -10.09 -5.37 13.79
C THR A 148 -10.27 -4.93 12.34
N SER A 149 -10.36 -3.62 12.13
CA SER A 149 -10.54 -3.00 10.81
C SER A 149 -9.42 -2.01 10.44
N CYS A 150 -8.51 -1.72 11.36
CA CYS A 150 -7.36 -0.84 11.18
C CYS A 150 -6.18 -1.27 12.09
N LEU A 151 -4.98 -0.80 11.76
CA LEU A 151 -3.75 -1.07 12.52
C LEU A 151 -3.56 -0.10 13.69
N SER A 152 -4.18 1.07 13.61
CA SER A 152 -4.11 2.13 14.61
C SER A 152 -5.27 3.11 14.43
N SER A 153 -5.65 3.79 15.52
CA SER A 153 -6.65 4.87 15.52
C SER A 153 -6.10 6.22 15.05
N PHE A 154 -4.77 6.37 14.94
CA PHE A 154 -4.14 7.59 14.43
C PHE A 154 -3.59 7.38 13.02
N ASN A 155 -3.47 8.47 12.27
CA ASN A 155 -2.94 8.50 10.89
C ASN A 155 -3.57 7.44 9.96
N MET A 156 -4.89 7.19 10.08
CA MET A 156 -5.58 6.16 9.29
C MET A 156 -5.36 6.32 7.78
N MET A 157 -5.34 7.55 7.26
CA MET A 157 -5.04 7.82 5.84
C MET A 157 -3.68 7.27 5.40
N TYR A 158 -2.70 7.21 6.30
CA TYR A 158 -1.36 6.67 6.04
C TYR A 158 -1.29 5.14 6.16
N GLN A 159 -2.35 4.49 6.61
CA GLN A 159 -2.50 3.02 6.56
C GLN A 159 -3.10 2.56 5.22
N LEU A 160 -3.60 3.47 4.38
CA LEU A 160 -4.02 3.16 3.02
C LEU A 160 -2.81 2.83 2.14
N GLN A 161 -2.97 1.81 1.30
CA GLN A 161 -1.91 1.27 0.47
C GLN A 161 -1.56 2.17 -0.72
N GLN A 162 -0.37 1.98 -1.28
CA GLN A 162 0.06 2.64 -2.51
C GLN A 162 -0.54 1.93 -3.74
N ILE A 163 -1.77 2.29 -4.07
CA ILE A 163 -2.49 1.76 -5.23
C ILE A 163 -2.63 2.77 -6.37
N ARG A 164 -2.87 2.27 -7.58
CA ARG A 164 -3.09 3.07 -8.80
C ARG A 164 -4.41 2.76 -9.51
N SER A 165 -5.19 1.83 -8.99
CA SER A 165 -6.39 1.37 -9.70
C SER A 165 -7.46 0.81 -8.78
N LYS A 166 -8.54 0.29 -9.35
CA LYS A 166 -9.61 -0.41 -8.63
C LYS A 166 -10.24 0.43 -7.51
N PHE A 167 -10.23 1.75 -7.66
CA PHE A 167 -10.83 2.70 -6.72
C PHE A 167 -12.36 2.54 -6.58
N ALA A 168 -13.01 1.79 -7.47
CA ALA A 168 -14.39 1.38 -7.31
C ALA A 168 -14.58 0.25 -6.28
N THR A 169 -13.51 -0.46 -5.88
CA THR A 169 -13.59 -1.62 -4.99
C THR A 169 -13.33 -1.24 -3.53
N PRO A 170 -14.05 -1.82 -2.55
CA PRO A 170 -13.80 -1.56 -1.14
C PRO A 170 -12.37 -1.90 -0.70
N SER A 171 -11.77 -2.95 -1.26
CA SER A 171 -10.39 -3.38 -0.93
C SER A 171 -9.34 -2.32 -1.23
N ALA A 172 -9.59 -1.40 -2.17
CA ALA A 172 -8.70 -0.26 -2.45
C ALA A 172 -8.51 0.68 -1.25
N TYR A 173 -9.40 0.59 -0.26
CA TYR A 173 -9.40 1.42 0.94
C TYR A 173 -9.08 0.64 2.21
N ALA A 174 -8.53 -0.57 2.06
CA ALA A 174 -8.12 -1.38 3.20
C ALA A 174 -6.90 -0.75 3.90
N LEU A 175 -6.96 -0.69 5.23
CA LEU A 175 -5.93 -0.08 6.08
C LEU A 175 -4.78 -1.07 6.38
N CYS A 176 -4.19 -1.62 5.31
CA CYS A 176 -3.24 -2.75 5.36
C CYS A 176 -1.77 -2.33 5.18
N ARG A 177 -1.47 -1.05 5.40
CA ARG A 177 -0.10 -0.51 5.43
C ARG A 177 0.36 -0.22 6.85
N SER A 178 1.51 -0.77 7.23
CA SER A 178 2.08 -0.59 8.57
C SER A 178 3.53 -0.13 8.50
N SER A 179 3.90 0.79 9.39
CA SER A 179 5.28 1.25 9.59
C SER A 179 5.79 0.84 10.97
N GLY A 180 7.09 0.55 11.07
CA GLY A 180 7.73 0.15 12.32
C GLY A 180 7.80 1.27 13.36
N PRO A 181 8.20 0.96 14.61
CA PRO A 181 8.12 1.92 15.72
C PRO A 181 8.98 3.16 15.51
N ILE A 182 10.13 3.02 14.83
CA ILE A 182 11.06 4.11 14.52
C ILE A 182 10.49 5.03 13.43
N THR A 183 9.79 4.48 12.44
CA THR A 183 9.26 5.23 11.28
C THR A 183 7.75 5.47 11.35
N ARG A 184 7.16 5.38 12.56
CA ARG A 184 5.72 5.54 12.78
C ARG A 184 5.19 6.93 12.42
N ALA A 185 6.03 7.95 12.52
CA ALA A 185 5.65 9.33 12.24
C ALA A 185 5.29 9.51 10.77
N HIS A 186 4.23 10.27 10.47
CA HIS A 186 3.70 10.41 9.12
C HIS A 186 4.73 10.92 8.09
N VAL A 187 5.71 11.73 8.53
CA VAL A 187 6.81 12.24 7.70
C VAL A 187 7.83 11.17 7.28
N CYS A 188 7.86 10.02 7.95
CA CYS A 188 8.76 8.90 7.67
C CYS A 188 8.08 7.80 6.84
N GLN A 189 6.79 7.92 6.56
CA GLN A 189 6.07 6.91 5.81
C GLN A 189 6.00 7.28 4.33
N PRO A 190 6.08 6.31 3.40
CA PRO A 190 5.95 6.57 1.97
C PRO A 190 4.67 7.38 1.65
N CYS A 191 4.74 8.35 0.76
CA CYS A 191 3.57 9.01 0.21
C CYS A 191 2.80 8.07 -0.73
N THR A 192 1.47 8.18 -0.71
CA THR A 192 0.55 7.50 -1.64
C THR A 192 -0.33 8.54 -2.32
N VAL A 193 -1.19 8.11 -3.25
CA VAL A 193 -2.22 8.99 -3.82
C VAL A 193 -3.13 9.61 -2.75
N PHE A 194 -3.33 8.92 -1.62
CA PHE A 194 -4.21 9.36 -0.53
C PHE A 194 -3.55 10.35 0.44
N THR A 195 -2.22 10.37 0.52
CA THR A 195 -1.46 11.21 1.46
C THR A 195 -0.62 12.27 0.77
N LEU A 196 -0.53 12.28 -0.56
CA LEU A 196 0.24 13.27 -1.30
C LEU A 196 -0.25 14.71 -1.03
N ALA A 197 -1.55 14.90 -0.79
CA ALA A 197 -2.11 16.22 -0.48
C ALA A 197 -1.67 16.78 0.88
N ASP A 198 -1.19 15.93 1.80
CA ASP A 198 -0.64 16.37 3.09
C ASP A 198 0.81 16.85 2.95
N ASN A 199 1.43 16.68 1.78
CA ASN A 199 2.77 17.22 1.52
C ASN A 199 2.68 18.72 1.23
N ASN A 200 3.41 19.54 2.00
CA ASN A 200 3.39 21.01 1.93
C ASN A 200 3.87 21.61 0.59
N ARG A 201 4.19 20.80 -0.42
CA ARG A 201 4.70 21.25 -1.72
C ARG A 201 3.57 21.46 -2.73
N GLY A 202 3.00 22.66 -2.69
CA GLY A 202 2.10 23.18 -3.71
C GLY A 202 0.67 22.64 -3.61
N ASN A 203 -0.25 23.33 -4.28
CA ASN A 203 -1.64 22.89 -4.36
C ASN A 203 -1.76 21.81 -5.45
N ASN A 204 -2.20 20.61 -5.08
CA ASN A 204 -2.44 19.52 -6.03
C ASN A 204 -3.90 19.08 -5.93
N PRO A 205 -4.81 19.64 -6.76
CA PRO A 205 -6.23 19.33 -6.69
C PRO A 205 -6.55 17.85 -6.90
N GLY A 206 -5.76 17.14 -7.72
CA GLY A 206 -5.93 15.69 -7.91
C GLY A 206 -5.60 14.90 -6.63
N ALA A 207 -4.51 15.25 -5.96
CA ALA A 207 -4.18 14.66 -4.66
C ALA A 207 -5.25 14.98 -3.61
N THR A 208 -5.76 16.21 -3.58
CA THR A 208 -6.84 16.62 -2.66
C THR A 208 -8.13 15.83 -2.91
N LEU A 209 -8.45 15.53 -4.17
CA LEU A 209 -9.58 14.65 -4.50
C LEU A 209 -9.39 13.25 -3.90
N PHE A 210 -8.22 12.63 -4.10
CA PHE A 210 -7.93 11.31 -3.53
C PHE A 210 -8.04 11.30 -2.02
N ARG A 211 -7.47 12.31 -1.35
CA ARG A 211 -7.56 12.45 0.11
C ARG A 211 -9.02 12.56 0.56
N THR A 212 -9.82 13.37 -0.14
CA THR A 212 -11.24 13.56 0.17
C THR A 212 -12.03 12.25 0.00
N ILE A 213 -11.82 11.54 -1.11
CA ILE A 213 -12.42 10.24 -1.37
C ILE A 213 -12.02 9.23 -0.30
N GLY A 214 -10.73 9.14 0.06
CA GLY A 214 -10.26 8.26 1.12
C GLY A 214 -10.96 8.53 2.46
N VAL A 215 -11.09 9.80 2.85
CA VAL A 215 -11.82 10.19 4.07
C VAL A 215 -13.29 9.77 4.00
N LEU A 216 -13.96 10.01 2.86
CA LEU A 216 -15.37 9.65 2.69
C LEU A 216 -15.58 8.14 2.78
N VAL A 217 -14.73 7.34 2.12
CA VAL A 217 -14.82 5.88 2.17
C VAL A 217 -14.51 5.33 3.56
N LEU A 218 -13.50 5.87 4.24
CA LEU A 218 -13.19 5.42 5.61
C LEU A 218 -14.31 5.76 6.61
N LYS A 219 -15.05 6.86 6.40
CA LYS A 219 -16.17 7.25 7.27
C LYS A 219 -17.47 6.53 6.95
N HIS A 220 -17.74 6.27 5.68
CA HIS A 220 -19.07 5.86 5.22
C HIS A 220 -19.09 4.49 4.52
N GLY A 221 -17.93 3.86 4.33
CA GLY A 221 -17.79 2.57 3.66
C GLY A 221 -18.45 2.57 2.29
N ASN A 222 -19.28 1.55 2.02
CA ASN A 222 -20.01 1.41 0.76
C ASN A 222 -21.05 2.52 0.51
N ALA A 223 -21.46 3.25 1.55
CA ALA A 223 -22.38 4.38 1.44
C ALA A 223 -21.66 5.70 1.13
N ALA A 224 -20.35 5.68 0.89
CA ALA A 224 -19.57 6.88 0.59
C ALA A 224 -20.01 7.54 -0.73
N ARG A 225 -20.20 8.86 -0.63
CA ARG A 225 -20.76 9.71 -1.68
C ARG A 225 -19.84 10.91 -1.87
N LEU A 226 -19.53 11.24 -3.13
CA LEU A 226 -18.74 12.39 -3.52
C LEU A 226 -19.69 13.51 -3.97
N GLN A 227 -19.47 14.73 -3.50
CA GLN A 227 -20.27 15.90 -3.88
C GLN A 227 -19.73 16.54 -5.15
N LYS A 228 -20.63 16.98 -6.04
CA LYS A 228 -20.25 17.62 -7.31
C LYS A 228 -19.47 18.89 -7.10
N ARG A 229 -19.96 19.74 -6.19
CA ARG A 229 -19.34 21.01 -5.82
C ARG A 229 -17.86 20.85 -5.45
N THR A 230 -17.51 19.82 -4.69
CA THR A 230 -16.11 19.56 -4.32
C THR A 230 -15.24 19.32 -5.56
N VAL A 231 -15.72 18.57 -6.55
CA VAL A 231 -14.98 18.31 -7.78
C VAL A 231 -14.86 19.58 -8.64
N GLU A 232 -15.91 20.39 -8.70
CA GLU A 232 -15.92 21.67 -9.43
C GLU A 232 -14.95 22.69 -8.83
N GLU A 233 -14.93 22.81 -7.49
CA GLU A 233 -13.97 23.65 -6.77
C GLU A 233 -12.53 23.20 -7.07
N LEU A 234 -12.24 21.90 -7.01
CA LEU A 234 -10.92 21.37 -7.37
C LEU A 234 -10.59 21.60 -8.86
N ALA A 235 -11.56 21.48 -9.76
CA ALA A 235 -11.38 21.73 -11.18
C ALA A 235 -11.03 23.20 -11.47
N SER A 236 -11.59 24.15 -10.72
CA SER A 236 -11.26 25.57 -10.85
C SER A 236 -9.80 25.89 -10.48
N LEU A 237 -9.22 25.12 -9.56
CA LEU A 237 -7.85 25.25 -9.08
C LEU A 237 -6.85 24.45 -9.92
N ALA A 238 -7.32 23.49 -10.73
CA ALA A 238 -6.48 22.59 -11.50
C ALA A 238 -6.06 23.18 -12.84
N THR A 239 -4.98 22.63 -13.39
CA THR A 239 -4.46 22.92 -14.73
C THR A 239 -4.13 21.63 -15.48
N GLY A 240 -3.96 21.73 -16.81
CA GLY A 240 -3.57 20.63 -17.68
C GLY A 240 -4.49 19.40 -17.58
N LYS A 241 -3.89 18.20 -17.69
CA LYS A 241 -4.62 16.92 -17.70
C LYS A 241 -5.41 16.64 -16.42
N ILE A 242 -4.96 17.15 -15.27
CA ILE A 242 -5.71 16.99 -14.01
C ILE A 242 -7.05 17.75 -14.10
N LYS A 243 -7.04 18.96 -14.67
CA LYS A 243 -8.26 19.74 -14.90
C LYS A 243 -9.23 19.02 -15.85
N GLU A 244 -8.72 18.49 -16.94
CA GLU A 244 -9.50 17.72 -17.91
C GLU A 244 -10.18 16.50 -17.27
N LEU A 245 -9.44 15.75 -16.43
CA LEU A 245 -9.99 14.62 -15.69
C LEU A 245 -11.05 15.04 -14.67
N LEU A 246 -10.83 16.14 -13.95
CA LEU A 246 -11.82 16.66 -13.00
C LEU A 246 -13.11 17.09 -13.71
N PHE A 247 -13.02 17.74 -14.87
CA PHE A 247 -14.19 18.05 -15.69
C PHE A 247 -14.89 16.80 -16.23
N ALA A 248 -14.14 15.77 -16.62
CA ALA A 248 -14.72 14.49 -16.99
C ALA A 248 -15.48 13.85 -15.82
N ILE A 249 -14.92 13.90 -14.61
CA ILE A 249 -15.59 13.44 -13.39
C ILE A 249 -16.85 14.27 -13.09
N CYS A 250 -16.83 15.60 -13.23
CA CYS A 250 -18.02 16.45 -13.07
C CYS A 250 -19.18 16.04 -13.99
N ARG A 251 -18.89 15.49 -15.18
CA ARG A 251 -19.90 15.01 -16.14
C ARG A 251 -20.50 13.65 -15.77
N LEU A 252 -19.92 12.93 -14.81
CA LEU A 252 -20.48 11.66 -14.31
C LEU A 252 -21.62 11.86 -13.32
N PHE A 253 -21.77 13.06 -12.77
CA PHE A 253 -22.82 13.35 -11.80
C PHE A 253 -24.20 13.36 -12.48
N PRO A 254 -25.21 12.66 -11.90
CA PRO A 254 -26.55 12.59 -12.49
C PRO A 254 -27.21 13.97 -12.63
N SER A 255 -27.01 14.85 -11.65
CA SER A 255 -27.54 16.21 -11.61
C SER A 255 -26.59 17.13 -10.83
N ALA A 256 -26.98 18.39 -10.60
CA ALA A 256 -26.19 19.32 -9.77
C ALA A 256 -26.33 19.03 -8.26
N ASP A 257 -27.47 18.48 -7.85
CA ASP A 257 -27.85 18.31 -6.44
C ASP A 257 -27.67 16.88 -5.94
N GLU A 258 -27.34 15.93 -6.82
CA GLU A 258 -27.14 14.52 -6.45
C GLU A 258 -25.67 14.18 -6.24
N ASP A 259 -25.38 13.56 -5.09
CA ASP A 259 -24.05 13.03 -4.82
C ASP A 259 -23.80 11.68 -5.52
N MET A 260 -22.60 11.55 -6.08
CA MET A 260 -22.17 10.37 -6.82
C MET A 260 -21.64 9.29 -5.87
N VAL A 261 -22.07 8.04 -6.07
CA VAL A 261 -21.47 6.87 -5.37
C VAL A 261 -20.00 6.71 -5.74
N ILE A 262 -19.17 6.41 -4.73
CA ILE A 262 -17.73 6.15 -4.93
C ILE A 262 -17.48 4.67 -5.21
N ILE A 263 -17.96 3.80 -4.31
CA ILE A 263 -17.82 2.35 -4.43
C ILE A 263 -18.78 1.80 -5.48
N ASN A 264 -18.32 0.78 -6.22
CA ASN A 264 -18.98 0.18 -7.39
C ASN A 264 -19.17 1.13 -8.59
N ASN A 265 -18.50 2.28 -8.58
CA ASN A 265 -18.51 3.22 -9.71
C ASN A 265 -17.27 3.04 -10.59
N GLU A 266 -17.35 2.11 -11.54
CA GLU A 266 -16.23 1.79 -12.44
C GLU A 266 -15.81 2.96 -13.33
N GLN A 267 -16.74 3.86 -13.70
CA GLN A 267 -16.42 5.02 -14.52
C GLN A 267 -15.57 6.03 -13.74
N LEU A 268 -15.97 6.35 -12.51
CA LEU A 268 -15.15 7.14 -11.59
C LEU A 268 -13.80 6.46 -11.35
N GLY A 269 -13.82 5.15 -11.07
CA GLY A 269 -12.62 4.35 -10.84
C GLY A 269 -11.60 4.45 -11.97
N LYS A 270 -12.06 4.46 -13.23
CA LYS A 270 -11.21 4.63 -14.41
C LYS A 270 -10.55 6.01 -14.47
N HIS A 271 -11.30 7.09 -14.22
CA HIS A 271 -10.73 8.44 -14.18
C HIS A 271 -9.73 8.60 -13.03
N LEU A 272 -10.04 8.04 -11.86
CA LEU A 272 -9.11 8.01 -10.73
C LEU A 272 -7.85 7.22 -11.08
N SER A 273 -7.94 6.07 -11.77
CA SER A 273 -6.76 5.35 -12.25
C SER A 273 -5.86 6.21 -13.13
N THR A 274 -6.42 6.89 -14.12
CA THR A 274 -5.64 7.79 -14.98
C THR A 274 -5.04 8.94 -14.17
N MET A 275 -5.77 9.49 -13.21
CA MET A 275 -5.27 10.55 -12.32
C MET A 275 -4.13 10.05 -11.43
N ALA A 276 -4.25 8.84 -10.87
CA ALA A 276 -3.22 8.24 -10.03
C ALA A 276 -1.90 8.13 -10.79
N ASP A 277 -1.92 7.65 -12.03
CA ASP A 277 -0.72 7.56 -12.87
C ASP A 277 -0.07 8.93 -13.12
N LEU A 278 -0.86 10.00 -13.30
CA LEU A 278 -0.35 11.36 -13.46
C LEU A 278 0.31 11.91 -12.18
N LEU A 279 -0.09 11.44 -11.00
CA LEU A 279 0.46 11.89 -9.72
C LEU A 279 1.77 11.19 -9.33
N MET A 280 2.14 10.11 -10.02
CA MET A 280 3.28 9.26 -9.63
C MET A 280 4.63 9.98 -9.63
N PRO A 281 4.95 10.87 -10.57
CA PRO A 281 6.17 11.68 -10.48
C PRO A 281 6.21 12.54 -9.22
N SER A 282 5.08 13.15 -8.83
CA SER A 282 4.98 13.95 -7.61
C SER A 282 5.14 13.09 -6.35
N ILE A 283 4.58 11.87 -6.35
CA ILE A 283 4.77 10.90 -5.26
C ILE A 283 6.24 10.49 -5.13
N ALA A 284 6.92 10.20 -6.25
CA ALA A 284 8.34 9.85 -6.24
C ALA A 284 9.19 10.98 -5.63
N ILE A 285 8.95 12.24 -6.04
CA ILE A 285 9.63 13.42 -5.49
C ILE A 285 9.31 13.60 -4.00
N ALA A 286 8.08 13.35 -3.58
CA ALA A 286 7.71 13.41 -2.17
C ALA A 286 8.45 12.34 -1.36
N ASN A 287 8.55 11.12 -1.89
CA ASN A 287 9.27 10.00 -1.28
C ASN A 287 10.78 10.24 -1.15
N ASP A 288 11.38 11.05 -2.02
CA ASP A 288 12.76 11.50 -1.83
C ASP A 288 12.94 12.29 -0.54
N THR A 289 11.95 13.10 -0.17
CA THR A 289 11.96 13.84 1.11
C THR A 289 11.72 12.90 2.28
N VAL A 290 10.79 11.94 2.14
CA VAL A 290 10.55 10.90 3.16
C VAL A 290 11.82 10.11 3.45
N ALA A 291 12.58 9.72 2.43
CA ALA A 291 13.83 8.98 2.60
C ALA A 291 14.87 9.76 3.43
N LEU A 292 14.93 11.09 3.29
CA LEU A 292 15.77 11.94 4.13
C LEU A 292 15.28 11.96 5.59
N GLN A 293 13.97 12.00 5.81
CA GLN A 293 13.40 11.96 7.16
C GLN A 293 13.64 10.62 7.86
N VAL A 294 13.49 9.51 7.12
CA VAL A 294 13.84 8.16 7.59
C VAL A 294 15.31 8.15 8.01
N SER A 295 16.23 8.60 7.14
CA SER A 295 17.67 8.64 7.46
C SER A 295 17.95 9.39 8.76
N ARG A 296 17.41 10.61 8.90
CA ARG A 296 17.56 11.42 10.11
C ARG A 296 17.04 10.73 11.37
N THR A 297 15.91 10.02 11.25
CA THR A 297 15.29 9.35 12.40
C THR A 297 16.17 8.22 12.91
N PHE A 298 16.83 7.48 12.01
CA PHE A 298 17.79 6.45 12.40
C PHE A 298 19.08 7.02 12.98
N ASP A 299 19.52 8.21 12.57
CA ASP A 299 20.67 8.89 13.17
C ASP A 299 20.43 9.27 14.66
N PHE A 300 19.17 9.38 15.11
CA PHE A 300 18.82 9.62 16.51
C PHE A 300 18.60 8.32 17.33
N ALA A 301 18.41 7.19 16.66
CA ALA A 301 18.04 5.92 17.29
C ALA A 301 19.24 5.00 17.56
N VAL A 302 20.41 5.31 17.00
CA VAL A 302 21.70 4.63 17.18
C VAL A 302 22.61 5.49 18.05
#